data_AF-A0A954A9T6-F1
#
_entry.id   AF-A0A954A9T6-F1
#
_cell.length_a   1.000
_cell.length_b   1.000
_cell.length_c   1.000
_cell.angle_alpha   90.00
_cell.angle_beta   90.00
_cell.angle_gamma   90.00
#
_symmetry.space_group_name_H-M   'P 1'
#
loop_
_entity.id
_entity.type
_entity.pdbx_description
1 polymer ?
#
loop_
_entity_poly.entity_id
_entity_poly.type
_entity_poly.pdbx_seq_one_letter_code
_entity_poly.pdbx_strand_id
1 'polypeptide(L)'
;PRLADHRYREVVQDLEVLQSSIGAVRLAEKEWFREFREEIESERSIWLLGIQSELDRLAEDGERDAHAALLDRWRAETEGTPDAARLPDGADFVAASTKDSAGSGDDSSPTSTEAVEVASTPPLPDDLSTLLEPVLASRKPEGRRIQFEGFRARVVESRADALVIERGADLQTIPAAELPPLTQLELALDLDGSALMLAARVGYRWRLDAAADRLLAKYWEADPAARQSEVDALLASIKGSERAGFRYSKEHGWEDLPGRREREIAATIEAEFSRLSERSKGEERQAILERIAALRVDPDLSDGGRASVTLTIAQSLSRAQVTAVTSIEKSIGPAFTTLRAMREELQRRRDAATKVIFDPTIYLPEDHEDWGKGDVVNGQRQVDELVGRVRELWDDRRYDVALSANIDRLRSFVAWLESEAAPALEQTLTGDSILLADLLNNPGPRVELREFALDTTGVEQREFDRQASEYNRAFRHDDVPEQDRLHVIFMNDHRAMMGVARCVIDVRLCRATRKHSRACDKAGRIWHAGGGDGDPNSRARDEGFEAGVGENVAIGYGNPKDIWTRGWYRASDHHRNAIGADW
;
A
#
# COMPACT_ATOMS: atom_id res chain seq x y z
N PRO A 1 -30.41 -32.98 -24.54
CA PRO A 1 -31.21 -31.74 -24.74
C PRO A 1 -31.89 -31.21 -23.45
N ARG A 2 -32.72 -32.00 -22.75
CA ARG A 2 -33.42 -31.54 -21.52
C ARG A 2 -32.53 -31.43 -20.27
N LEU A 3 -31.44 -32.19 -20.18
CA LEU A 3 -30.45 -32.09 -19.08
C LEU A 3 -29.52 -30.88 -19.21
N ALA A 4 -29.35 -30.32 -20.42
CA ALA A 4 -28.57 -29.10 -20.63
C ALA A 4 -29.33 -27.83 -20.20
N ASP A 5 -30.67 -27.87 -20.29
CA ASP A 5 -31.56 -26.76 -19.92
C ASP A 5 -31.66 -26.57 -18.40
N HIS A 6 -31.58 -27.65 -17.61
CA HIS A 6 -31.57 -27.55 -16.14
C HIS A 6 -30.27 -26.95 -15.60
N ARG A 7 -29.11 -27.45 -16.08
CA ARG A 7 -27.80 -26.93 -15.67
C ARG A 7 -27.58 -25.48 -16.11
N TYR A 8 -28.14 -25.09 -17.25
CA TYR A 8 -28.09 -23.69 -17.70
C TYR A 8 -28.87 -22.78 -16.76
N ARG A 9 -30.06 -23.20 -16.29
CA ARG A 9 -30.84 -22.42 -15.32
C ARG A 9 -30.18 -22.31 -13.95
N GLU A 10 -29.55 -23.38 -13.47
CA GLU A 10 -28.75 -23.33 -12.23
C GLU A 10 -27.59 -22.32 -12.35
N VAL A 11 -26.85 -22.35 -13.45
CA VAL A 11 -25.74 -21.40 -13.67
C VAL A 11 -26.22 -19.95 -13.77
N VAL A 12 -27.36 -19.69 -14.44
CA VAL A 12 -27.94 -18.33 -14.49
C VAL A 12 -28.37 -17.87 -13.10
N GLN A 13 -28.98 -18.75 -12.30
CA GLN A 13 -29.42 -18.44 -10.95
C GLN A 13 -28.22 -18.16 -10.01
N ASP A 14 -27.14 -18.93 -10.14
CA ASP A 14 -25.89 -18.68 -9.39
C ASP A 14 -25.24 -17.36 -9.80
N LEU A 15 -25.27 -17.00 -11.09
CA LEU A 15 -24.76 -15.72 -11.59
C LEU A 15 -25.57 -14.53 -11.08
N GLU A 16 -26.90 -14.65 -10.99
CA GLU A 16 -27.78 -13.61 -10.42
C GLU A 16 -27.49 -13.37 -8.93
N VAL A 17 -27.25 -14.45 -8.16
CA VAL A 17 -26.84 -14.37 -6.74
C VAL A 17 -25.47 -13.70 -6.61
N LEU A 18 -24.52 -14.03 -7.49
CA LEU A 18 -23.19 -13.42 -7.51
C LEU A 18 -23.27 -11.92 -7.83
N GLN A 19 -24.09 -11.54 -8.81
CA GLN A 19 -24.27 -10.16 -9.24
C GLN A 19 -24.96 -9.31 -8.16
N SER A 20 -25.93 -9.89 -7.43
CA SER A 20 -26.55 -9.26 -6.26
C SER A 20 -25.54 -9.05 -5.12
N SER A 21 -24.65 -10.03 -4.89
CA SER A 21 -23.60 -9.94 -3.87
C SER A 21 -22.57 -8.86 -4.19
N ILE A 22 -22.17 -8.72 -5.46
CA ILE A 22 -21.29 -7.64 -5.93
C ILE A 22 -21.95 -6.27 -5.73
N GLY A 23 -23.26 -6.16 -5.97
CA GLY A 23 -24.04 -4.95 -5.70
C GLY A 23 -24.02 -4.56 -4.22
N ALA A 24 -24.18 -5.53 -3.32
CA ALA A 24 -24.14 -5.31 -1.88
C ALA A 24 -22.74 -4.87 -1.38
N VAL A 25 -21.68 -5.49 -1.90
CA VAL A 25 -20.29 -5.08 -1.58
C VAL A 25 -20.00 -3.65 -2.03
N ARG A 26 -20.41 -3.27 -3.24
CA ARG A 26 -20.25 -1.90 -3.74
C ARG A 26 -21.05 -0.87 -2.94
N LEU A 27 -22.19 -1.26 -2.38
CA LEU A 27 -22.99 -0.40 -1.51
C LEU A 27 -22.31 -0.21 -0.14
N ALA A 28 -21.82 -1.30 0.46
CA ALA A 28 -21.06 -1.26 1.71
C ALA A 28 -19.77 -0.45 1.58
N GLU A 29 -19.07 -0.57 0.45
CA GLU A 29 -17.88 0.23 0.13
C GLU A 29 -18.21 1.73 0.07
N LYS A 30 -19.32 2.11 -0.58
CA LYS A 30 -19.79 3.51 -0.63
C LYS A 30 -20.18 4.04 0.76
N GLU A 31 -20.85 3.23 1.58
CA GLU A 31 -21.23 3.61 2.95
C GLU A 31 -19.99 3.79 3.83
N TRP A 32 -19.01 2.89 3.72
CA TRP A 32 -17.73 2.99 4.43
C TRP A 32 -16.95 4.24 4.03
N PHE A 33 -16.83 4.56 2.74
CA PHE A 33 -16.18 5.80 2.29
C PHE A 33 -16.90 7.07 2.76
N ARG A 34 -18.23 7.03 2.91
CA ARG A 34 -19.01 8.14 3.47
C ARG A 34 -18.70 8.32 4.95
N GLU A 35 -18.75 7.26 5.74
CA GLU A 35 -18.44 7.29 7.19
C GLU A 35 -17.01 7.74 7.45
N PHE A 36 -16.05 7.24 6.67
CA PHE A 36 -14.66 7.67 6.76
C PHE A 36 -14.46 9.15 6.43
N ARG A 37 -15.21 9.70 5.47
CA ARG A 37 -15.18 11.13 5.15
C ARG A 37 -15.77 11.96 6.30
N GLU A 38 -16.89 11.53 6.87
CA GLU A 38 -17.54 12.19 8.02
C GLU A 38 -16.61 12.20 9.25
N GLU A 39 -15.86 11.12 9.50
CA GLU A 39 -14.86 11.04 10.57
C GLU A 39 -13.71 12.01 10.35
N ILE A 40 -13.14 12.08 9.14
CA ILE A 40 -12.08 13.04 8.79
C ILE A 40 -12.57 14.49 8.95
N GLU A 41 -13.80 14.79 8.54
CA GLU A 41 -14.38 16.13 8.67
C GLU A 41 -14.64 16.49 10.16
N SER A 42 -15.01 15.51 10.97
CA SER A 42 -15.17 15.67 12.43
C SER A 42 -13.85 15.97 13.12
N GLU A 43 -12.82 15.16 12.86
CA GLU A 43 -11.46 15.36 13.40
C GLU A 43 -10.87 16.71 12.97
N ARG A 44 -11.06 17.08 11.69
CA ARG A 44 -10.68 18.40 11.19
C ARG A 44 -11.40 19.53 11.93
N SER A 45 -12.68 19.37 12.24
CA SER A 45 -13.47 20.38 12.96
C SER A 45 -13.02 20.52 14.42
N ILE A 46 -12.72 19.41 15.11
CA ILE A 46 -12.18 19.41 16.48
C ILE A 46 -10.82 20.10 16.52
N TRP A 47 -9.96 19.78 15.54
CA TRP A 47 -8.64 20.39 15.43
C TRP A 47 -8.72 21.91 15.19
N LEU A 48 -9.62 22.35 14.30
CA LEU A 48 -9.87 23.77 14.03
C LEU A 48 -10.41 24.52 15.26
N LEU A 49 -11.30 23.90 16.05
CA LEU A 49 -11.78 24.47 17.31
C LEU A 49 -10.67 24.62 18.35
N GLY A 50 -9.76 23.64 18.42
CA GLY A 50 -8.58 23.72 19.30
C GLY A 50 -7.64 24.87 18.93
N ILE A 51 -7.41 25.10 17.63
CA ILE A 51 -6.61 26.23 17.15
C ILE A 51 -7.30 27.56 17.46
N GLN A 52 -8.60 27.68 17.19
CA GLN A 52 -9.35 28.91 17.46
C GLN A 52 -9.31 29.27 18.95
N SER A 53 -9.49 28.27 19.83
CA SER A 53 -9.41 28.48 21.28
C SER A 53 -8.04 28.98 21.73
N GLU A 54 -6.96 28.51 21.10
CA GLU A 54 -5.59 28.95 21.43
C GLU A 54 -5.30 30.35 20.87
N LEU A 55 -5.83 30.68 19.68
CA LEU A 55 -5.75 32.02 19.11
C LEU A 55 -6.49 33.05 19.98
N ASP A 56 -7.68 32.70 20.47
CA ASP A 56 -8.46 33.54 21.38
C ASP A 56 -7.72 33.78 22.71
N ARG A 57 -7.10 32.74 23.27
CA ARG A 57 -6.25 32.83 24.47
C ARG A 57 -5.08 33.79 24.28
N LEU A 58 -4.36 33.68 23.16
CA LEU A 58 -3.21 34.54 22.85
C LEU A 58 -3.63 36.00 22.61
N ALA A 59 -4.84 36.22 22.08
CA ALA A 59 -5.40 37.56 21.91
C ALA A 59 -5.77 38.21 23.25
N GLU A 60 -6.28 37.44 24.22
CA GLU A 60 -6.59 37.89 25.58
C GLU A 60 -5.33 38.24 26.39
N ASP A 61 -4.24 37.49 26.21
CA ASP A 61 -2.95 37.72 26.89
C ASP A 61 -2.15 38.92 26.33
N GLY A 62 -2.66 39.58 25.27
CA GLY A 62 -2.03 40.76 24.67
C GLY A 62 -0.84 40.44 23.75
N GLU A 63 -0.62 39.17 23.40
CA GLU A 63 0.48 38.69 22.56
C GLU A 63 0.17 38.82 21.06
N ARG A 64 -0.15 40.04 20.61
CA ARG A 64 -0.59 40.32 19.22
C ARG A 64 0.41 39.86 18.15
N ASP A 65 1.70 39.90 18.45
CA ASP A 65 2.77 39.51 17.52
C ASP A 65 2.88 37.98 17.37
N ALA A 66 2.62 37.22 18.45
CA ALA A 66 2.57 35.75 18.41
C ALA A 66 1.32 35.27 17.65
N HIS A 67 0.19 35.95 17.84
CA HIS A 67 -1.06 35.70 17.11
C HIS A 67 -0.90 35.91 15.59
N ALA A 68 -0.27 37.01 15.17
CA ALA A 68 -0.01 37.28 13.75
C ALA A 68 0.92 36.23 13.10
N ALA A 69 1.98 35.84 13.81
CA ALA A 69 2.93 34.84 13.31
C ALA A 69 2.30 33.43 13.16
N LEU A 70 1.36 33.06 14.02
CA LEU A 70 0.65 31.78 13.96
C LEU A 70 -0.34 31.74 12.79
N LEU A 71 -1.06 32.84 12.55
CA LEU A 71 -1.97 33.00 11.41
C LEU A 71 -1.22 32.97 10.06
N ASP A 72 -0.08 33.66 9.96
CA ASP A 72 0.72 33.66 8.74
C ASP A 72 1.31 32.27 8.44
N ARG A 73 1.75 31.55 9.47
CA ARG A 73 2.22 30.17 9.35
C ARG A 73 1.10 29.23 8.89
N TRP A 74 -0.10 29.38 9.47
CA TRP A 74 -1.26 28.57 9.08
C TRP A 74 -1.68 28.80 7.63
N ARG A 75 -1.69 30.07 7.17
CA ARG A 75 -1.97 30.39 5.75
C ARG A 75 -0.93 29.79 4.82
N ALA A 76 0.35 29.87 5.18
CA ALA A 76 1.42 29.26 4.38
C ALA A 76 1.31 27.74 4.26
N GLU A 77 0.86 27.06 5.33
CA GLU A 77 0.69 25.60 5.36
C GLU A 77 -0.60 25.12 4.66
N THR A 78 -1.63 25.97 4.54
CA THR A 78 -2.93 25.60 3.93
C THR A 78 -3.13 26.10 2.50
N GLU A 79 -2.57 27.26 2.14
CA GLU A 79 -2.67 27.85 0.78
C GLU A 79 -1.54 27.39 -0.16
N GLY A 80 -0.51 26.70 0.36
CA GLY A 80 0.64 26.20 -0.42
C GLY A 80 0.46 24.82 -1.07
N THR A 81 -0.67 24.15 -0.85
CA THR A 81 -0.97 22.85 -1.47
C THR A 81 -1.65 23.06 -2.83
N PRO A 82 -1.09 22.55 -3.96
CA PRO A 82 -1.76 22.64 -5.25
C PRO A 82 -3.09 21.89 -5.23
N ASP A 83 -4.04 22.47 -5.96
CA ASP A 83 -5.44 22.10 -6.21
C ASP A 83 -5.63 20.63 -6.69
N ALA A 84 -5.34 19.65 -5.83
CA ALA A 84 -5.48 18.22 -6.09
C ALA A 84 -6.75 17.67 -5.41
N ALA A 85 -7.89 18.33 -5.62
CA ALA A 85 -9.20 17.79 -5.24
C ALA A 85 -10.34 18.38 -6.09
N ARG A 86 -10.17 18.38 -7.43
CA ARG A 86 -11.32 18.34 -8.35
C ARG A 86 -11.37 16.96 -8.99
N LEU A 87 -12.10 16.05 -8.35
CA LEU A 87 -12.66 14.89 -9.04
C LEU A 87 -13.62 15.42 -10.13
N PRO A 88 -13.60 14.88 -11.36
CA PRO A 88 -14.52 15.31 -12.39
C PRO A 88 -15.94 14.87 -12.03
N ASP A 89 -16.84 15.85 -11.85
CA ASP A 89 -18.28 15.61 -11.93
C ASP A 89 -18.63 15.14 -13.35
N GLY A 90 -19.35 14.02 -13.44
CA GLY A 90 -20.08 13.61 -14.65
C GLY A 90 -19.41 12.54 -15.50
N ALA A 91 -19.66 11.27 -15.16
CA ALA A 91 -19.66 10.19 -16.14
C ALA A 91 -21.04 9.52 -16.10
N ASP A 92 -21.97 10.11 -16.84
CA ASP A 92 -23.25 9.47 -17.16
C ASP A 92 -23.00 8.21 -17.98
N PHE A 93 -23.32 7.06 -17.39
CA PHE A 93 -23.44 5.80 -18.11
C PHE A 93 -24.69 5.84 -18.99
N VAL A 94 -24.52 6.16 -20.27
CA VAL A 94 -25.58 5.98 -21.27
C VAL A 94 -25.64 4.52 -21.69
N ALA A 95 -26.71 3.84 -21.27
CA ALA A 95 -27.13 2.57 -21.83
C ALA A 95 -27.65 2.78 -23.26
N ALA A 96 -27.06 2.07 -24.21
CA ALA A 96 -27.53 2.03 -25.59
C ALA A 96 -28.89 1.30 -25.65
N SER A 97 -29.95 2.04 -25.96
CA SER A 97 -31.23 1.48 -26.42
C SER A 97 -31.48 1.94 -27.85
N THR A 98 -31.60 0.97 -28.74
CA THR A 98 -32.06 1.10 -30.13
C THR A 98 -33.45 1.74 -30.21
N LYS A 99 -33.64 2.71 -31.12
CA LYS A 99 -34.75 2.71 -32.11
C LYS A 99 -34.69 3.88 -33.09
N ASP A 100 -35.13 3.54 -34.30
CA ASP A 100 -35.28 4.36 -35.50
C ASP A 100 -36.14 5.63 -35.32
N SER A 101 -35.82 6.71 -36.04
CA SER A 101 -36.55 7.15 -37.26
C SER A 101 -36.36 8.63 -37.58
N ALA A 102 -36.11 8.87 -38.88
CA ALA A 102 -36.48 10.00 -39.75
C ALA A 102 -36.66 11.43 -39.19
N GLY A 103 -36.04 12.40 -39.88
CA GLY A 103 -36.60 13.75 -39.96
C GLY A 103 -35.61 14.85 -40.31
N SER A 104 -35.71 15.32 -41.56
CA SER A 104 -35.28 16.62 -42.10
C SER A 104 -35.31 17.83 -41.16
N GLY A 105 -34.45 18.83 -41.41
CA GLY A 105 -34.80 20.21 -41.07
C GLY A 105 -33.63 21.17 -40.97
N ASP A 106 -33.56 22.04 -41.97
CA ASP A 106 -32.75 23.24 -42.13
C ASP A 106 -32.74 24.23 -40.95
N ASP A 107 -31.61 24.94 -40.85
CA ASP A 107 -31.44 26.40 -40.75
C ASP A 107 -31.67 27.18 -39.42
N SER A 108 -30.62 27.95 -39.13
CA SER A 108 -30.61 29.32 -38.57
C SER A 108 -30.64 29.62 -37.05
N SER A 109 -29.63 30.42 -36.67
CA SER A 109 -29.62 31.50 -35.64
C SER A 109 -29.31 31.12 -34.18
N PRO A 110 -29.09 32.10 -33.26
CA PRO A 110 -27.94 33.00 -33.21
C PRO A 110 -27.29 33.04 -31.79
N THR A 111 -26.26 33.87 -31.66
CA THR A 111 -25.61 34.29 -30.41
C THR A 111 -26.56 34.89 -29.37
N SER A 112 -26.49 34.41 -28.13
CA SER A 112 -26.85 35.18 -26.93
C SER A 112 -26.04 34.72 -25.72
N THR A 113 -25.33 35.68 -25.13
CA THR A 113 -24.77 35.68 -23.77
C THR A 113 -25.88 35.58 -22.73
N GLU A 114 -25.80 34.60 -21.82
CA GLU A 114 -26.50 34.62 -20.54
C GLU A 114 -25.49 34.54 -19.39
N ALA A 115 -25.66 35.48 -18.45
CA ALA A 115 -24.97 35.56 -17.19
C ALA A 115 -25.62 34.58 -16.20
N VAL A 116 -24.80 33.83 -15.48
CA VAL A 116 -25.24 32.93 -14.40
C VAL A 116 -25.31 33.72 -13.10
N GLU A 117 -26.51 33.76 -12.52
CA GLU A 117 -26.81 34.21 -11.16
C GLU A 117 -26.07 33.36 -10.12
N VAL A 118 -25.37 34.04 -9.21
CA VAL A 118 -24.79 33.43 -8.00
C VAL A 118 -25.85 33.42 -6.91
N ALA A 119 -26.23 32.22 -6.45
CA ALA A 119 -27.16 32.04 -5.34
C ALA A 119 -26.50 32.42 -4.00
N SER A 120 -27.19 33.29 -3.25
CA SER A 120 -26.80 33.79 -1.93
C SER A 120 -27.04 32.75 -0.84
N THR A 121 -26.05 32.56 0.04
CA THR A 121 -26.15 31.82 1.30
C THR A 121 -27.04 32.55 2.33
N PRO A 122 -27.82 31.84 3.17
CA PRO A 122 -28.65 32.49 4.19
C PRO A 122 -27.80 32.93 5.40
N PRO A 123 -28.21 33.99 6.13
CA PRO A 123 -27.50 34.42 7.33
C PRO A 123 -27.81 33.49 8.51
N LEU A 124 -26.80 33.29 9.36
CA LEU A 124 -26.94 32.65 10.67
C LEU A 124 -27.76 33.54 11.62
N PRO A 125 -28.52 32.95 12.56
CA PRO A 125 -29.34 33.71 13.48
C PRO A 125 -28.48 34.35 14.58
N ASP A 126 -28.70 35.65 14.77
CA ASP A 126 -28.27 36.38 15.95
C ASP A 126 -29.01 35.85 17.19
N ASP A 127 -28.23 35.54 18.24
CA ASP A 127 -28.61 35.43 19.66
C ASP A 127 -28.39 34.06 20.31
N LEU A 128 -27.19 33.91 20.91
CA LEU A 128 -26.88 32.94 21.97
C LEU A 128 -26.41 33.67 23.25
N SER A 129 -26.86 34.92 23.46
CA SER A 129 -26.38 35.78 24.54
C SER A 129 -27.13 35.63 25.88
N THR A 130 -27.98 34.59 26.04
CA THR A 130 -28.89 34.48 27.20
C THR A 130 -28.75 33.23 28.08
N LEU A 131 -27.69 32.43 27.94
CA LEU A 131 -27.46 31.30 28.86
C LEU A 131 -26.00 31.24 29.31
N LEU A 132 -25.65 32.06 30.31
CA LEU A 132 -24.79 31.73 31.47
C LEU A 132 -24.15 32.99 32.08
N GLU A 133 -24.83 33.57 33.07
CA GLU A 133 -24.26 34.18 34.28
C GLU A 133 -25.42 34.39 35.26
N PRO A 134 -25.29 34.06 36.57
CA PRO A 134 -24.33 34.77 37.41
C PRO A 134 -23.77 33.96 38.61
N VAL A 135 -22.48 33.60 38.62
CA VAL A 135 -21.72 33.45 39.89
C VAL A 135 -20.21 33.62 39.65
N LEU A 136 -19.73 34.76 39.15
CA LEU A 136 -18.29 35.09 39.25
C LEU A 136 -18.05 36.57 39.53
N ALA A 137 -18.49 37.02 40.71
CA ALA A 137 -17.89 38.17 41.36
C ALA A 137 -17.04 37.69 42.55
N SER A 138 -15.74 37.99 42.48
CA SER A 138 -14.72 37.91 43.53
C SER A 138 -14.12 36.53 43.83
N ARG A 139 -12.89 36.31 43.32
CA ARG A 139 -11.67 36.10 44.13
C ARG A 139 -10.47 35.93 43.20
N LYS A 140 -9.54 36.88 43.27
CA LYS A 140 -8.16 36.68 42.81
C LYS A 140 -7.52 35.59 43.68
N PRO A 141 -6.74 34.63 43.13
CA PRO A 141 -5.86 33.85 43.96
C PRO A 141 -4.60 34.69 44.21
N GLU A 142 -4.54 35.33 45.37
CA GLU A 142 -3.25 35.75 45.92
C GLU A 142 -2.44 34.48 46.19
N GLY A 143 -1.29 34.35 45.51
CA GLY A 143 -0.32 33.31 45.77
C GLY A 143 0.21 33.39 47.20
N ARG A 144 -0.45 32.71 48.12
CA ARG A 144 0.10 32.42 49.45
C ARG A 144 1.17 31.36 49.30
N ARG A 145 2.43 31.81 49.33
CA ARG A 145 3.57 30.94 49.61
C ARG A 145 3.41 30.47 51.07
N ILE A 146 2.91 29.26 51.29
CA ILE A 146 2.86 28.66 52.62
C ILE A 146 4.31 28.31 52.97
N GLN A 147 4.96 29.13 53.80
CA GLN A 147 6.25 28.78 54.39
C GLN A 147 6.04 27.79 55.54
N PHE A 148 6.57 26.58 55.38
CA PHE A 148 6.62 25.56 56.43
C PHE A 148 7.90 25.75 57.24
N GLU A 149 7.85 26.60 58.26
CA GLU A 149 8.93 26.66 59.26
C GLU A 149 8.70 25.60 60.35
N GLY A 150 9.67 24.68 60.48
CA GLY A 150 10.11 24.10 61.76
C GLY A 150 9.23 23.09 62.52
N PHE A 151 8.04 22.73 62.05
CA PHE A 151 7.16 21.81 62.79
C PHE A 151 6.88 20.52 62.00
N ARG A 152 7.11 19.36 62.66
CA ARG A 152 6.67 18.06 62.16
C ARG A 152 5.14 18.05 62.11
N ALA A 153 4.58 18.03 60.92
CA ALA A 153 3.16 17.88 60.70
C ALA A 153 2.86 16.39 60.45
N ARG A 154 1.86 15.85 61.15
CA ARG A 154 1.43 14.46 61.03
C ARG A 154 0.07 14.40 60.34
N VAL A 155 -0.05 13.66 59.25
CA VAL A 155 -1.37 13.42 58.66
C VAL A 155 -2.14 12.46 59.56
N VAL A 156 -3.31 12.87 60.05
CA VAL A 156 -4.08 12.10 61.05
C VAL A 156 -5.33 11.47 60.45
N GLU A 157 -5.91 12.08 59.43
CA GLU A 157 -7.14 11.61 58.80
C GLU A 157 -7.15 12.00 57.31
N SER A 158 -7.61 11.10 56.42
CA SER A 158 -8.01 11.48 55.06
C SER A 158 -9.52 11.38 54.94
N ARG A 159 -10.16 12.44 54.44
CA ARG A 159 -11.57 12.45 54.07
C ARG A 159 -11.71 12.43 52.56
N ALA A 160 -12.96 12.33 52.09
CA ALA A 160 -13.27 12.28 50.67
C ALA A 160 -12.75 13.51 49.89
N ASP A 161 -12.62 14.63 50.58
CA ASP A 161 -12.46 15.98 50.05
C ASP A 161 -11.40 16.81 50.81
N ALA A 162 -10.69 16.23 51.79
CA ALA A 162 -9.71 16.97 52.58
C ALA A 162 -8.65 16.06 53.24
N LEU A 163 -7.49 16.64 53.53
CA LEU A 163 -6.41 16.05 54.32
C LEU A 163 -6.36 16.73 55.69
N VAL A 164 -6.48 15.97 56.79
CA VAL A 164 -6.35 16.52 58.15
C VAL A 164 -4.92 16.30 58.64
N ILE A 165 -4.21 17.38 58.91
CA ILE A 165 -2.83 17.39 59.39
C ILE A 165 -2.80 17.96 60.81
N GLU A 166 -2.20 17.23 61.74
CA GLU A 166 -1.87 17.70 63.09
C GLU A 166 -0.53 18.41 63.06
N ARG A 167 -0.51 19.65 63.54
CA ARG A 167 0.71 20.46 63.69
C ARG A 167 0.77 20.95 65.14
N GLY A 168 1.58 20.29 65.96
CA GLY A 168 1.61 20.58 67.40
C GLY A 168 0.32 20.12 68.08
N ALA A 169 -0.47 21.03 68.64
CA ALA A 169 -1.76 20.73 69.28
C ALA A 169 -2.98 21.00 68.36
N ASP A 170 -2.75 21.56 67.16
CA ASP A 170 -3.82 22.02 66.28
C ASP A 170 -4.03 21.03 65.12
N LEU A 171 -5.30 20.73 64.82
CA LEU A 171 -5.72 20.00 63.64
C LEU A 171 -6.06 20.98 62.51
N GLN A 172 -5.36 20.88 61.40
CA GLN A 172 -5.60 21.67 60.20
C GLN A 172 -6.19 20.77 59.11
N THR A 173 -7.42 21.06 58.69
CA THR A 173 -8.05 20.41 57.53
C THR A 173 -7.72 21.21 56.27
N ILE A 174 -7.03 20.60 55.31
CA ILE A 174 -6.72 21.22 54.02
C ILE A 174 -7.66 20.63 52.96
N PRO A 175 -8.54 21.44 52.36
CA PRO A 175 -9.42 21.00 51.29
C PRO A 175 -8.65 20.47 50.08
N ALA A 176 -9.26 19.54 49.34
CA ALA A 176 -8.66 18.91 48.18
C ALA A 176 -8.16 19.92 47.13
N ALA A 177 -8.98 20.95 46.88
CA ALA A 177 -8.72 22.02 45.94
C ALA A 177 -7.60 22.98 46.38
N GLU A 178 -7.18 22.93 47.65
CA GLU A 178 -6.15 23.80 48.22
C GLU A 178 -4.84 23.05 48.49
N LEU A 179 -4.78 21.73 48.23
CA LEU A 179 -3.54 20.99 48.40
C LEU A 179 -2.54 21.42 47.31
N PRO A 180 -1.31 21.81 47.69
CA PRO A 180 -0.27 22.12 46.71
C PRO A 180 0.10 20.86 45.92
N PRO A 181 0.77 21.00 44.76
CA PRO A 181 1.26 19.85 44.00
C PRO A 181 1.96 18.84 44.92
N LEU A 182 1.70 17.54 44.77
CA LEU A 182 2.20 16.50 45.69
C LEU A 182 3.73 16.52 45.91
N THR A 183 4.49 16.99 44.92
CA THR A 183 5.94 17.22 45.04
C THR A 183 6.31 18.29 46.08
N GLN A 184 5.45 19.29 46.28
CA GLN A 184 5.61 20.29 47.35
C GLN A 184 5.15 19.74 48.72
N LEU A 185 4.13 18.87 48.76
CA LEU A 185 3.75 18.15 50.00
C LEU A 185 4.88 17.25 50.50
N GLU A 186 5.57 16.54 49.58
CA GLU A 186 6.72 15.69 49.88
C GLU A 186 7.92 16.46 50.44
N LEU A 187 8.14 17.69 49.97
CA LEU A 187 9.21 18.57 50.44
C LEU A 187 8.84 19.36 51.71
N ALA A 188 7.56 19.65 51.91
CA ALA A 188 7.05 20.46 53.01
C ALA A 188 6.80 19.67 54.29
N LEU A 189 6.58 18.36 54.16
CA LEU A 189 6.19 17.50 55.27
C LEU A 189 7.22 16.39 55.40
N ASP A 190 7.86 16.30 56.57
CA ASP A 190 8.74 15.19 56.99
C ASP A 190 7.86 13.93 57.22
N LEU A 191 7.25 13.43 56.14
CA LEU A 191 6.28 12.34 56.18
C LEU A 191 7.01 11.03 56.46
N ASP A 192 6.58 10.34 57.50
CA ASP A 192 7.02 9.00 57.85
C ASP A 192 5.83 8.03 58.03
N GLY A 193 6.15 6.73 58.03
CA GLY A 193 5.17 5.67 58.33
C GLY A 193 3.82 5.85 57.63
N SER A 194 2.74 5.77 58.40
CA SER A 194 1.37 5.83 57.88
C SER A 194 1.02 7.14 57.15
N ALA A 195 1.76 8.23 57.39
CA ALA A 195 1.52 9.49 56.71
C ALA A 195 1.91 9.43 55.22
N LEU A 196 2.98 8.70 54.88
CA LEU A 196 3.35 8.43 53.48
C LEU A 196 2.30 7.57 52.76
N MET A 197 1.82 6.51 53.41
CA MET A 197 0.76 5.62 52.88
C MET A 197 -0.55 6.40 52.62
N LEU A 198 -0.94 7.28 53.54
CA LEU A 198 -2.14 8.09 53.40
C LEU A 198 -2.00 9.13 52.28
N ALA A 199 -0.84 9.79 52.19
CA ALA A 199 -0.54 10.72 51.11
C ALA A 199 -0.55 10.03 49.73
N ALA A 200 0.02 8.83 49.62
CA ALA A 200 -0.05 8.03 48.39
C ALA A 200 -1.49 7.69 48.00
N ARG A 201 -2.32 7.24 48.96
CA ARG A 201 -3.74 6.96 48.72
C ARG A 201 -4.50 8.17 48.18
N VAL A 202 -4.27 9.35 48.76
CA VAL A 202 -4.86 10.61 48.26
C VAL A 202 -4.36 10.92 46.85
N GLY A 203 -3.07 10.72 46.58
CA GLY A 203 -2.50 10.92 45.26
C GLY A 203 -3.17 10.07 44.17
N TYR A 204 -3.36 8.77 44.41
CA TYR A 204 -4.07 7.93 43.43
C TYR A 204 -5.53 8.32 43.24
N ARG A 205 -6.23 8.70 44.33
CA ARG A 205 -7.62 9.18 44.23
C ARG A 205 -7.73 10.40 43.32
N TRP A 206 -6.68 11.20 43.22
CA TRP A 206 -6.63 12.40 42.40
C TRP A 206 -5.89 12.21 41.08
N ARG A 207 -5.60 10.96 40.69
CA ARG A 207 -4.88 10.62 39.45
C ARG A 207 -3.49 11.24 39.35
N LEU A 208 -2.82 11.39 40.49
CA LEU A 208 -1.42 11.84 40.56
C LEU A 208 -0.48 10.63 40.72
N ASP A 209 -0.66 9.64 39.86
CA ASP A 209 -0.13 8.28 40.01
C ASP A 209 1.39 8.25 40.18
N ALA A 210 2.14 9.00 39.37
CA ALA A 210 3.60 9.04 39.48
C ALA A 210 4.11 9.62 40.82
N ALA A 211 3.37 10.58 41.41
CA ALA A 211 3.72 11.12 42.72
C ALA A 211 3.29 10.17 43.85
N ALA A 212 2.11 9.57 43.72
CA ALA A 212 1.61 8.55 44.63
C ALA A 212 2.56 7.33 44.68
N ASP A 213 3.04 6.88 43.52
CA ASP A 213 3.99 5.78 43.38
C ASP A 213 5.28 6.05 44.15
N ARG A 214 5.85 7.25 44.03
CA ARG A 214 7.07 7.66 44.76
C ARG A 214 6.87 7.70 46.26
N LEU A 215 5.75 8.26 46.72
CA LEU A 215 5.42 8.30 48.15
C LEU A 215 5.20 6.89 48.72
N LEU A 216 4.53 6.02 47.96
CA LEU A 216 4.32 4.63 48.33
C LEU A 216 5.62 3.83 48.29
N ALA A 217 6.53 4.11 47.35
CA ALA A 217 7.88 3.54 47.30
C ALA A 217 8.70 3.93 48.53
N LYS A 218 8.72 5.22 48.90
CA LYS A 218 9.35 5.68 50.15
C LYS A 218 8.75 5.03 51.39
N TYR A 219 7.42 4.87 51.41
CA TYR A 219 6.74 4.13 52.47
C TYR A 219 7.27 2.70 52.56
N TRP A 220 7.33 2.00 51.44
CA TRP A 220 7.78 0.61 51.38
C TRP A 220 9.27 0.44 51.74
N GLU A 221 10.17 1.28 51.22
CA GLU A 221 11.63 1.18 51.41
C GLU A 221 12.07 1.23 52.88
N ALA A 222 11.29 1.88 53.75
CA ALA A 222 11.62 1.97 55.17
C ALA A 222 11.45 0.64 55.94
N ASP A 223 10.53 -0.23 55.52
CA ASP A 223 10.40 -1.60 56.03
C ASP A 223 9.64 -2.49 55.01
N PRO A 224 10.32 -3.01 53.99
CA PRO A 224 9.68 -3.75 52.91
C PRO A 224 8.92 -4.99 53.38
N ALA A 225 9.45 -5.68 54.40
CA ALA A 225 8.87 -6.93 54.89
C ALA A 225 7.57 -6.68 55.66
N ALA A 226 7.55 -5.66 56.53
CA ALA A 226 6.35 -5.33 57.30
C ALA A 226 5.28 -4.61 56.48
N ARG A 227 5.67 -3.84 55.46
CA ARG A 227 4.76 -2.92 54.74
C ARG A 227 4.18 -3.47 53.44
N GLN A 228 4.71 -4.57 52.91
CA GLN A 228 4.28 -5.12 51.62
C GLN A 228 2.78 -5.42 51.56
N SER A 229 2.19 -6.03 52.59
CA SER A 229 0.77 -6.38 52.60
C SER A 229 -0.14 -5.15 52.56
N GLU A 230 0.27 -4.04 53.17
CA GLU A 230 -0.49 -2.79 53.16
C GLU A 230 -0.42 -2.08 51.80
N VAL A 231 0.77 -2.09 51.20
CA VAL A 231 1.00 -1.59 49.83
C VAL A 231 0.15 -2.38 48.84
N ASP A 232 0.17 -3.71 48.95
CA ASP A 232 -0.61 -4.60 48.09
C ASP A 232 -2.12 -4.32 48.23
N ALA A 233 -2.62 -4.20 49.47
CA ALA A 233 -4.02 -3.90 49.73
C ALA A 233 -4.46 -2.54 49.16
N LEU A 234 -3.61 -1.52 49.26
CA LEU A 234 -3.88 -0.21 48.69
C LEU A 234 -3.95 -0.28 47.15
N LEU A 235 -2.94 -0.87 46.52
CA LEU A 235 -2.85 -0.95 45.05
C LEU A 235 -3.93 -1.84 44.46
N ALA A 236 -4.26 -2.96 45.12
CA ALA A 236 -5.40 -3.81 44.80
C ALA A 236 -6.71 -3.00 44.77
N SER A 237 -6.95 -2.21 45.83
CA SER A 237 -8.13 -1.35 45.94
C SER A 237 -8.20 -0.27 44.86
N ILE A 238 -7.07 0.34 44.50
CA ILE A 238 -7.03 1.43 43.49
C ILE A 238 -7.20 0.88 42.09
N LYS A 239 -6.49 -0.21 41.77
CA LYS A 239 -6.49 -0.80 40.43
C LYS A 239 -7.69 -1.73 40.17
N GLY A 240 -8.61 -1.84 41.14
CA GLY A 240 -9.78 -2.71 41.03
C GLY A 240 -9.39 -4.18 40.85
N SER A 241 -8.26 -4.60 41.44
CA SER A 241 -7.68 -5.91 41.25
C SER A 241 -7.67 -6.66 42.57
N GLU A 242 -8.07 -7.92 42.58
CA GLU A 242 -7.89 -8.80 43.76
C GLU A 242 -6.44 -9.30 43.89
N ARG A 243 -5.54 -8.85 43.01
CA ARG A 243 -4.15 -9.32 42.95
C ARG A 243 -3.32 -8.70 44.08
N ALA A 244 -2.47 -9.52 44.69
CA ALA A 244 -1.43 -9.11 45.63
C ALA A 244 -0.03 -9.29 45.00
N GLY A 245 1.02 -8.86 45.70
CA GLY A 245 2.40 -9.02 45.26
C GLY A 245 2.92 -7.91 44.34
N PHE A 246 2.45 -6.67 44.52
CA PHE A 246 2.96 -5.54 43.75
C PHE A 246 4.43 -5.28 44.06
N ARG A 247 5.23 -5.04 43.03
CA ARG A 247 6.65 -4.69 43.17
C ARG A 247 6.90 -3.32 42.58
N TYR A 248 7.67 -2.53 43.30
CA TYR A 248 8.12 -1.23 42.81
C TYR A 248 9.39 -1.40 41.98
N SER A 249 9.44 -0.73 40.84
CA SER A 249 10.67 -0.46 40.10
C SER A 249 10.80 1.03 39.83
N LYS A 250 12.04 1.54 39.80
CA LYS A 250 12.29 2.96 39.48
C LYS A 250 11.83 3.34 38.08
N GLU A 251 11.86 2.39 37.15
CA GLU A 251 11.56 2.60 35.73
C GLU A 251 10.06 2.52 35.43
N HIS A 252 9.30 1.69 36.16
CA HIS A 252 7.90 1.40 35.83
C HIS A 252 6.91 1.61 36.98
N GLY A 253 7.37 2.09 38.13
CA GLY A 253 6.48 2.31 39.27
C GLY A 253 6.01 1.01 39.92
N TRP A 254 4.80 1.02 40.45
CA TRP A 254 4.20 -0.15 41.11
C TRP A 254 3.43 -1.04 40.14
N GLU A 255 3.85 -2.31 40.05
CA GLU A 255 3.30 -3.26 39.10
C GLU A 255 2.94 -4.58 39.77
N ASP A 256 1.85 -5.19 39.33
CA ASP A 256 1.53 -6.54 39.76
C ASP A 256 2.46 -7.55 39.06
N LEU A 257 2.54 -8.76 39.62
CA LEU A 257 3.37 -9.82 39.03
C LEU A 257 3.01 -10.10 37.55
N PRO A 258 1.71 -10.16 37.15
CA PRO A 258 1.34 -10.31 35.74
C PRO A 258 1.81 -9.16 34.85
N GLY A 259 1.60 -7.89 35.23
CA GLY A 259 2.03 -6.75 34.40
C GLY A 259 3.55 -6.66 34.25
N ARG A 260 4.29 -7.00 35.31
CA ARG A 260 5.74 -7.16 35.23
C ARG A 260 6.14 -8.27 34.26
N ARG A 261 5.49 -9.44 34.35
CA ARG A 261 5.73 -10.59 33.46
C ARG A 261 5.42 -10.23 32.00
N GLU A 262 4.31 -9.53 31.75
CA GLU A 262 3.91 -9.02 30.44
C GLU A 262 4.99 -8.11 29.84
N ARG A 263 5.53 -7.15 30.60
CA ARG A 263 6.66 -6.33 30.13
C ARG A 263 7.91 -7.16 29.87
N GLU A 264 8.29 -8.05 30.80
CA GLU A 264 9.49 -8.89 30.64
C GLU A 264 9.40 -9.75 29.36
N ILE A 265 8.20 -10.26 29.05
CA ILE A 265 7.91 -10.97 27.80
C ILE A 265 8.02 -10.04 26.60
N ALA A 266 7.39 -8.85 26.64
CA ALA A 266 7.48 -7.88 25.55
C ALA A 266 8.93 -7.46 25.25
N ALA A 267 9.73 -7.17 26.29
CA ALA A 267 11.14 -6.85 26.16
C ALA A 267 11.96 -8.03 25.59
N THR A 268 11.62 -9.26 25.97
CA THR A 268 12.24 -10.46 25.41
C THR A 268 11.90 -10.62 23.92
N ILE A 269 10.65 -10.38 23.53
CA ILE A 269 10.20 -10.41 22.14
C ILE A 269 10.96 -9.37 21.31
N GLU A 270 11.06 -8.13 21.79
CA GLU A 270 11.83 -7.07 21.12
C GLU A 270 13.31 -7.44 20.99
N ALA A 271 13.90 -8.05 22.02
CA ALA A 271 15.29 -8.52 21.99
C ALA A 271 15.48 -9.65 20.97
N GLU A 272 14.55 -10.60 20.88
CA GLU A 272 14.59 -11.68 19.89
C GLU A 272 14.40 -11.15 18.47
N PHE A 273 13.48 -10.22 18.24
CA PHE A 273 13.34 -9.54 16.94
C PHE A 273 14.57 -8.70 16.58
N SER A 274 15.25 -8.09 17.55
CA SER A 274 16.50 -7.35 17.31
C SER A 274 17.65 -8.25 16.88
N ARG A 275 17.59 -9.55 17.20
CA ARG A 275 18.54 -10.57 16.69
C ARG A 275 18.16 -11.06 15.30
N LEU A 276 16.92 -10.88 14.90
CA LEU A 276 16.42 -11.23 13.58
C LEU A 276 16.94 -10.21 12.56
N SER A 277 17.73 -10.69 11.61
CA SER A 277 18.34 -9.83 10.58
C SER A 277 18.40 -10.55 9.24
N GLU A 278 18.77 -9.81 8.20
CA GLU A 278 19.01 -10.36 6.87
C GLU A 278 20.14 -11.39 6.83
N ARG A 279 20.96 -11.44 7.89
CA ARG A 279 22.09 -12.39 8.05
C ARG A 279 21.74 -13.64 8.84
N SER A 280 20.63 -13.63 9.57
CA SER A 280 20.20 -14.78 10.37
C SER A 280 19.94 -15.98 9.46
N LYS A 281 20.43 -17.16 9.84
CA LYS A 281 20.25 -18.41 9.08
C LYS A 281 18.85 -18.99 9.30
N GLY A 282 18.38 -19.87 8.42
CA GLY A 282 17.06 -20.49 8.51
C GLY A 282 16.76 -21.13 9.87
N GLU A 283 17.69 -21.94 10.40
CA GLU A 283 17.54 -22.58 11.72
C GLU A 283 17.46 -21.55 12.87
N GLU A 284 18.26 -20.49 12.80
CA GLU A 284 18.24 -19.41 13.80
C GLU A 284 16.93 -18.63 13.75
N ARG A 285 16.44 -18.32 12.55
CA ARG A 285 15.15 -17.65 12.33
C ARG A 285 14.00 -18.49 12.89
N GLN A 286 13.99 -19.78 12.58
CA GLN A 286 12.97 -20.70 13.08
C GLN A 286 12.99 -20.80 14.60
N ALA A 287 14.18 -20.94 15.20
CA ALA A 287 14.31 -20.98 16.65
C ALA A 287 13.85 -19.66 17.33
N ILE A 288 14.06 -18.51 16.69
CA ILE A 288 13.53 -17.22 17.16
C ILE A 288 12.00 -17.22 17.12
N LEU A 289 11.39 -17.64 16.00
CA LEU A 289 9.92 -17.71 15.87
C LEU A 289 9.29 -18.65 16.90
N GLU A 290 9.88 -19.82 17.14
CA GLU A 290 9.41 -20.77 18.15
C GLU A 290 9.46 -20.20 19.56
N ARG A 291 10.52 -19.45 19.90
CA ARG A 291 10.61 -18.75 21.20
C ARG A 291 9.54 -17.68 21.32
N ILE A 292 9.32 -16.87 20.28
CA ILE A 292 8.29 -15.82 20.28
C ILE A 292 6.88 -16.43 20.37
N ALA A 293 6.62 -17.50 19.62
CA ALA A 293 5.35 -18.22 19.66
C ALA A 293 5.09 -18.82 21.05
N ALA A 294 6.10 -19.40 21.70
CA ALA A 294 5.99 -19.91 23.06
C ALA A 294 5.68 -18.79 24.07
N LEU A 295 6.30 -17.61 23.93
CA LEU A 295 6.04 -16.45 24.77
C LEU A 295 4.61 -15.91 24.59
N ARG A 296 4.06 -15.98 23.38
CA ARG A 296 2.68 -15.54 23.09
C ARG A 296 1.63 -16.37 23.82
N VAL A 297 1.90 -17.66 24.04
CA VAL A 297 0.98 -18.61 24.70
C VAL A 297 1.38 -18.90 26.15
N ASP A 298 2.20 -18.04 26.77
CA ASP A 298 2.61 -18.20 28.16
C ASP A 298 1.36 -18.24 29.08
N PRO A 299 1.20 -19.31 29.90
CA PRO A 299 0.00 -19.50 30.72
C PRO A 299 -0.17 -18.43 31.81
N ASP A 300 0.91 -17.71 32.17
CA ASP A 300 0.88 -16.66 33.18
C ASP A 300 0.40 -15.31 32.62
N LEU A 301 0.21 -15.20 31.30
CA LEU A 301 -0.35 -14.00 30.67
C LEU A 301 -1.86 -13.89 30.91
N SER A 302 -2.31 -12.68 31.25
CA SER A 302 -3.73 -12.33 31.22
C SER A 302 -4.24 -12.21 29.77
N ASP A 303 -5.56 -12.15 29.55
CA ASP A 303 -6.10 -11.89 28.20
C ASP A 303 -5.62 -10.54 27.64
N GLY A 304 -5.58 -9.51 28.49
CA GLY A 304 -5.01 -8.21 28.14
C GLY A 304 -3.50 -8.30 27.84
N GLY A 305 -2.77 -9.09 28.62
CA GLY A 305 -1.36 -9.38 28.40
C GLY A 305 -1.10 -10.08 27.07
N ARG A 306 -1.90 -11.09 26.72
CA ARG A 306 -1.84 -11.76 25.40
C ARG A 306 -2.09 -10.80 24.25
N ALA A 307 -3.07 -9.91 24.38
CA ALA A 307 -3.36 -8.89 23.38
C ALA A 307 -2.19 -7.90 23.24
N SER A 308 -1.62 -7.43 24.37
CA SER A 308 -0.45 -6.54 24.39
C SER A 308 0.78 -7.20 23.74
N VAL A 309 1.08 -8.45 24.10
CA VAL A 309 2.15 -9.25 23.50
C VAL A 309 1.94 -9.43 22.00
N THR A 310 0.72 -9.73 21.56
CA THR A 310 0.38 -9.86 20.13
C THR A 310 0.63 -8.53 19.39
N LEU A 311 0.25 -7.40 19.98
CA LEU A 311 0.54 -6.08 19.41
C LEU A 311 2.04 -5.81 19.32
N THR A 312 2.82 -6.15 20.36
CA THR A 312 4.29 -6.02 20.35
C THR A 312 4.92 -6.88 19.24
N ILE A 313 4.41 -8.10 19.02
CA ILE A 313 4.86 -8.96 17.92
C ILE A 313 4.58 -8.29 16.57
N ALA A 314 3.35 -7.81 16.35
CA ALA A 314 2.97 -7.13 15.12
C ALA A 314 3.86 -5.92 14.82
N GLN A 315 4.07 -5.06 15.83
CA GLN A 315 4.89 -3.85 15.74
C GLN A 315 6.37 -4.19 15.46
N SER A 316 6.90 -5.23 16.11
CA SER A 316 8.30 -5.64 15.92
C SER A 316 8.53 -6.24 14.53
N LEU A 317 7.60 -7.06 14.04
CA LEU A 317 7.64 -7.62 12.69
C LEU A 317 7.55 -6.53 11.63
N SER A 318 6.61 -5.59 11.79
CA SER A 318 6.46 -4.43 10.91
C SER A 318 7.73 -3.56 10.90
N ARG A 319 8.32 -3.30 12.07
CA ARG A 319 9.58 -2.55 12.19
C ARG A 319 10.73 -3.25 11.45
N ALA A 320 10.83 -4.57 11.55
CA ALA A 320 11.84 -5.35 10.83
C ALA A 320 11.64 -5.26 9.30
N GLN A 321 10.40 -5.37 8.82
CA GLN A 321 10.05 -5.23 7.41
C GLN A 321 10.38 -3.81 6.91
N VAL A 322 9.90 -2.76 7.58
CA VAL A 322 10.15 -1.36 7.23
C VAL A 322 11.65 -1.08 7.18
N THR A 323 12.41 -1.54 8.17
CA THR A 323 13.87 -1.35 8.20
C THR A 323 14.56 -1.99 6.99
N ALA A 324 14.15 -3.21 6.61
CA ALA A 324 14.68 -3.90 5.46
C ALA A 324 14.29 -3.20 4.14
N VAL A 325 13.01 -2.83 3.99
CA VAL A 325 12.49 -2.11 2.81
C VAL A 325 13.15 -0.76 2.64
N THR A 326 13.23 0.06 3.69
CA THR A 326 13.93 1.36 3.64
C THR A 326 15.41 1.19 3.29
N SER A 327 16.06 0.12 3.74
CA SER A 327 17.45 -0.19 3.37
C SER A 327 17.58 -0.54 1.89
N ILE A 328 16.63 -1.28 1.33
CA ILE A 328 16.55 -1.55 -0.11
C ILE A 328 16.33 -0.24 -0.87
N GLU A 329 15.30 0.52 -0.53
CA GLU A 329 14.93 1.79 -1.19
C GLU A 329 16.08 2.79 -1.20
N LYS A 330 16.79 2.95 -0.08
CA LYS A 330 17.96 3.81 -0.02
C LYS A 330 19.09 3.36 -0.95
N SER A 331 19.23 2.06 -1.16
CA SER A 331 20.34 1.47 -1.91
C SER A 331 20.10 1.47 -3.43
N ILE A 332 18.87 1.17 -3.86
CA ILE A 332 18.54 0.99 -5.29
C ILE A 332 17.43 1.93 -5.79
N GLY A 333 16.81 2.71 -4.91
CA GLY A 333 15.70 3.62 -5.21
C GLY A 333 15.98 4.53 -6.42
N PRO A 334 17.07 5.31 -6.44
CA PRO A 334 17.39 6.17 -7.58
C PRO A 334 17.53 5.40 -8.90
N ALA A 335 18.14 4.21 -8.87
CA ALA A 335 18.29 3.37 -10.05
C ALA A 335 16.94 2.86 -10.56
N PHE A 336 16.04 2.45 -9.67
CA PHE A 336 14.68 2.04 -10.01
C PHE A 336 13.82 3.21 -10.48
N THR A 337 14.00 4.42 -9.94
CA THR A 337 13.36 5.63 -10.47
C THR A 337 13.78 5.88 -11.93
N THR A 338 15.08 5.77 -12.25
CA THR A 338 15.55 5.85 -13.63
C THR A 338 14.98 4.72 -14.48
N LEU A 339 14.97 3.49 -13.97
CA LEU A 339 14.45 2.33 -14.69
C LEU A 339 12.97 2.46 -15.05
N ARG A 340 12.14 2.97 -14.13
CA ARG A 340 10.72 3.29 -14.37
C ARG A 340 10.55 4.38 -15.44
N ALA A 341 11.34 5.45 -15.36
CA ALA A 341 11.30 6.50 -16.39
C ALA A 341 11.69 5.96 -17.77
N MET A 342 12.67 5.05 -17.85
CA MET A 342 13.07 4.41 -19.12
C MET A 342 12.02 3.42 -19.62
N ARG A 343 11.32 2.73 -18.73
CA ARG A 343 10.17 1.89 -19.09
C ARG A 343 9.05 2.74 -19.73
N GLU A 344 8.72 3.89 -19.14
CA GLU A 344 7.72 4.81 -19.69
C GLU A 344 8.16 5.41 -21.04
N GLU A 345 9.43 5.79 -21.16
CA GLU A 345 10.01 6.23 -22.44
C GLU A 345 9.95 5.12 -23.50
N LEU A 346 10.29 3.88 -23.14
CA LEU A 346 10.20 2.73 -24.04
C LEU A 346 8.76 2.50 -24.50
N GLN A 347 7.79 2.61 -23.59
CA GLN A 347 6.37 2.50 -23.95
C GLN A 347 5.95 3.61 -24.92
N ARG A 348 6.33 4.88 -24.66
CA ARG A 348 6.06 5.98 -25.60
C ARG A 348 6.66 5.73 -27.00
N ARG A 349 7.86 5.15 -27.07
CA ARG A 349 8.48 4.78 -28.36
C ARG A 349 7.73 3.65 -29.06
N ARG A 350 7.28 2.63 -28.31
CA ARG A 350 6.43 1.54 -28.83
C ARG A 350 5.14 2.09 -29.39
N ASP A 351 4.43 2.93 -28.65
CA ASP A 351 3.16 3.53 -29.08
C ASP A 351 3.32 4.32 -30.39
N ALA A 352 4.40 5.12 -30.49
CA ALA A 352 4.71 5.86 -31.70
C ALA A 352 4.99 4.94 -32.90
N ALA A 353 5.78 3.88 -32.70
CA ALA A 353 6.09 2.90 -33.75
C ALA A 353 4.84 2.11 -34.17
N THR A 354 4.08 1.58 -33.22
CA THR A 354 2.85 0.82 -33.45
C THR A 354 1.82 1.67 -34.20
N LYS A 355 1.64 2.94 -33.84
CA LYS A 355 0.74 3.86 -34.56
C LYS A 355 1.07 3.94 -36.04
N VAL A 356 2.35 4.05 -36.40
CA VAL A 356 2.77 4.10 -37.82
C VAL A 356 2.65 2.73 -38.50
N ILE A 357 3.04 1.66 -37.81
CA ILE A 357 2.96 0.30 -38.37
C ILE A 357 1.52 -0.05 -38.75
N PHE A 358 0.55 0.28 -37.89
CA PHE A 358 -0.86 -0.03 -38.12
C PHE A 358 -1.63 1.01 -38.95
N ASP A 359 -1.00 2.11 -39.39
CA ASP A 359 -1.63 3.09 -40.27
C ASP A 359 -1.39 2.73 -41.76
N PRO A 360 -2.41 2.25 -42.50
CA PRO A 360 -2.26 1.87 -43.91
C PRO A 360 -2.06 3.04 -44.85
N THR A 361 -2.25 4.28 -44.39
CA THR A 361 -2.01 5.50 -45.17
C THR A 361 -0.56 5.97 -45.08
N ILE A 362 0.16 5.54 -44.03
CA ILE A 362 1.59 5.82 -43.86
C ILE A 362 2.40 4.62 -44.30
N TYR A 363 2.16 3.45 -43.70
CA TYR A 363 2.84 2.20 -44.04
C TYR A 363 1.99 1.41 -45.03
N LEU A 364 2.23 1.68 -46.31
CA LEU A 364 1.33 1.30 -47.39
C LEU A 364 1.26 -0.24 -47.55
N PRO A 365 0.08 -0.82 -47.80
CA PRO A 365 -0.05 -2.25 -48.14
C PRO A 365 0.65 -2.57 -49.47
N GLU A 366 1.02 -3.84 -49.68
CA GLU A 366 1.81 -4.25 -50.85
C GLU A 366 1.06 -4.04 -52.19
N ASP A 367 -0.27 -4.01 -52.16
CA ASP A 367 -1.14 -3.77 -53.31
C ASP A 367 -1.35 -2.28 -53.64
N HIS A 368 -0.86 -1.36 -52.80
CA HIS A 368 -0.95 0.07 -53.05
C HIS A 368 -0.06 0.48 -54.23
N GLU A 369 -0.57 1.36 -55.11
CA GLU A 369 0.15 1.78 -56.33
C GLU A 369 1.52 2.44 -56.06
N ASP A 370 1.66 3.05 -54.88
CA ASP A 370 2.86 3.72 -54.43
C ASP A 370 3.84 2.82 -53.65
N TRP A 371 3.45 1.59 -53.30
CA TRP A 371 4.27 0.72 -52.46
C TRP A 371 5.66 0.45 -53.06
N GLY A 372 5.72 0.22 -54.37
CA GLY A 372 6.96 -0.02 -55.12
C GLY A 372 7.81 1.23 -55.38
N LYS A 373 7.36 2.43 -54.98
CA LYS A 373 8.08 3.70 -55.22
C LYS A 373 9.21 3.97 -54.22
N GLY A 374 9.45 3.03 -53.30
CA GLY A 374 10.59 3.00 -52.37
C GLY A 374 10.25 3.39 -50.94
N ASP A 375 11.19 3.14 -50.02
CA ASP A 375 11.00 3.21 -48.57
C ASP A 375 10.47 4.55 -48.02
N VAL A 376 10.72 5.65 -48.74
CA VAL A 376 10.21 6.97 -48.36
C VAL A 376 8.72 7.07 -48.61
N VAL A 377 8.28 6.57 -49.77
CA VAL A 377 6.92 6.73 -50.24
C VAL A 377 6.01 5.72 -49.56
N ASN A 378 6.49 4.49 -49.36
CA ASN A 378 5.69 3.43 -48.73
C ASN A 378 5.68 3.43 -47.20
N GLY A 379 6.34 4.42 -46.55
CA GLY A 379 6.42 4.55 -45.09
C GLY A 379 7.46 3.69 -44.38
N GLN A 380 8.14 2.76 -45.07
CA GLN A 380 9.13 1.87 -44.45
C GLN A 380 10.25 2.64 -43.73
N ARG A 381 10.71 3.77 -44.29
CA ARG A 381 11.76 4.59 -43.65
C ARG A 381 11.31 5.10 -42.29
N GLN A 382 10.05 5.51 -42.16
CA GLN A 382 9.50 6.02 -40.91
C GLN A 382 9.32 4.87 -39.89
N VAL A 383 8.90 3.69 -40.35
CA VAL A 383 8.88 2.48 -39.52
C VAL A 383 10.29 2.14 -39.02
N ASP A 384 11.27 2.09 -39.91
CA ASP A 384 12.68 1.80 -39.57
C ASP A 384 13.25 2.78 -38.54
N GLU A 385 12.94 4.06 -38.68
CA GLU A 385 13.34 5.10 -37.73
C GLU A 385 12.70 4.88 -36.34
N LEU A 386 11.39 4.67 -36.28
CA LEU A 386 10.67 4.53 -35.01
C LEU A 386 10.98 3.20 -34.30
N VAL A 387 10.99 2.08 -35.04
CA VAL A 387 11.41 0.78 -34.50
C VAL A 387 12.88 0.83 -34.10
N GLY A 388 13.72 1.55 -34.85
CA GLY A 388 15.12 1.80 -34.49
C GLY A 388 15.26 2.46 -33.12
N ARG A 389 14.43 3.47 -32.81
CA ARG A 389 14.40 4.12 -31.48
C ARG A 389 13.94 3.19 -30.37
N VAL A 390 12.97 2.32 -30.63
CA VAL A 390 12.55 1.29 -29.67
C VAL A 390 13.72 0.35 -29.38
N ARG A 391 14.35 -0.18 -30.43
CA ARG A 391 15.49 -1.11 -30.32
C ARG A 391 16.68 -0.49 -29.60
N GLU A 392 17.00 0.76 -29.90
CA GLU A 392 18.09 1.50 -29.25
C GLU A 392 17.95 1.47 -27.73
N LEU A 393 16.75 1.77 -27.21
CA LEU A 393 16.49 1.77 -25.77
C LEU A 393 16.33 0.34 -25.20
N TRP A 394 15.69 -0.57 -25.95
CA TRP A 394 15.51 -1.97 -25.56
C TRP A 394 16.84 -2.70 -25.35
N ASP A 395 17.83 -2.44 -26.20
CA ASP A 395 19.17 -3.04 -26.12
C ASP A 395 20.15 -2.24 -25.23
N ASP A 396 19.71 -1.11 -24.66
CA ASP A 396 20.56 -0.24 -23.85
C ASP A 396 20.79 -0.77 -22.43
N ARG A 397 21.92 -1.46 -22.27
CA ARG A 397 22.35 -2.04 -21.00
C ARG A 397 22.79 -1.02 -19.95
N ARG A 398 22.88 0.28 -20.27
CA ARG A 398 23.26 1.33 -19.29
C ARG A 398 22.24 1.47 -18.17
N TYR A 399 21.00 1.04 -18.42
CA TYR A 399 19.92 1.11 -17.44
C TYR A 399 19.73 -0.18 -16.64
N ASP A 400 20.47 -1.26 -16.95
CA ASP A 400 20.42 -2.50 -16.17
C ASP A 400 20.84 -2.24 -14.71
N VAL A 401 20.02 -2.67 -13.75
CA VAL A 401 20.33 -2.51 -12.31
C VAL A 401 20.93 -3.81 -11.79
N ALA A 402 22.24 -3.80 -11.52
CA ALA A 402 22.89 -4.91 -10.84
C ALA A 402 22.56 -4.90 -9.34
N LEU A 403 22.03 -6.01 -8.83
CA LEU A 403 21.72 -6.13 -7.42
C LEU A 403 22.96 -6.59 -6.66
N SER A 404 23.24 -5.95 -5.52
CA SER A 404 24.30 -6.44 -4.63
C SER A 404 23.81 -7.66 -3.86
N ALA A 405 24.72 -8.53 -3.45
CA ALA A 405 24.40 -9.67 -2.58
C ALA A 405 23.70 -9.24 -1.26
N ASN A 406 23.88 -7.98 -0.83
CA ASN A 406 23.15 -7.45 0.32
C ASN A 406 21.67 -7.20 0.01
N ILE A 407 21.37 -6.68 -1.18
CA ILE A 407 20.00 -6.48 -1.64
C ILE A 407 19.29 -7.82 -1.81
N ASP A 408 19.97 -8.83 -2.36
CA ASP A 408 19.42 -10.18 -2.44
C ASP A 408 19.08 -10.73 -1.04
N ARG A 409 19.97 -10.55 -0.05
CA ARG A 409 19.68 -10.95 1.34
C ARG A 409 18.50 -10.20 1.94
N LEU A 410 18.43 -8.88 1.77
CA LEU A 410 17.32 -8.07 2.28
C LEU A 410 16.00 -8.47 1.63
N ARG A 411 15.97 -8.66 0.32
CA ARG A 411 14.80 -9.14 -0.42
C ARG A 411 14.34 -10.50 0.06
N SER A 412 15.26 -11.47 0.17
CA SER A 412 14.94 -12.80 0.71
C SER A 412 14.49 -12.74 2.17
N PHE A 413 14.97 -11.79 2.95
CA PHE A 413 14.53 -11.57 4.31
C PHE A 413 13.10 -11.02 4.36
N VAL A 414 12.76 -10.03 3.54
CA VAL A 414 11.39 -9.49 3.42
C VAL A 414 10.42 -10.57 2.94
N ALA A 415 10.77 -11.31 1.88
CA ALA A 415 9.93 -12.41 1.39
C ALA A 415 9.69 -13.48 2.48
N TRP A 416 10.71 -13.79 3.29
CA TRP A 416 10.57 -14.69 4.43
C TRP A 416 9.69 -14.11 5.55
N LEU A 417 9.79 -12.80 5.83
CA LEU A 417 8.91 -12.15 6.81
C LEU A 417 7.44 -12.30 6.41
N GLU A 418 7.14 -12.12 5.12
CA GLU A 418 5.77 -12.16 4.57
C GLU A 418 5.22 -13.59 4.44
N SER A 419 6.02 -14.54 3.95
CA SER A 419 5.56 -15.90 3.66
C SER A 419 5.63 -16.86 4.85
N GLU A 420 6.54 -16.64 5.79
CA GLU A 420 6.80 -17.58 6.89
C GLU A 420 6.54 -16.93 8.26
N ALA A 421 7.18 -15.80 8.55
CA ALA A 421 7.14 -15.22 9.90
C ALA A 421 5.76 -14.65 10.26
N ALA A 422 5.14 -13.89 9.36
CA ALA A 422 3.83 -13.29 9.62
C ALA A 422 2.75 -14.37 9.80
N PRO A 423 2.61 -15.38 8.92
CA PRO A 423 1.66 -16.48 9.13
C PRO A 423 1.92 -17.29 10.39
N ALA A 424 3.18 -17.61 10.70
CA ALA A 424 3.54 -18.37 11.91
C ALA A 424 3.17 -17.64 13.22
N LEU A 425 3.08 -16.31 13.18
CA LEU A 425 2.73 -15.46 14.32
C LEU A 425 1.28 -14.94 14.25
N GLU A 426 0.49 -15.42 13.27
CA GLU A 426 -0.87 -14.98 12.98
C GLU A 426 -0.96 -13.45 12.80
N GLN A 427 0.03 -12.88 12.10
CA GLN A 427 0.12 -11.46 11.78
C GLN A 427 -0.07 -11.22 10.29
N THR A 428 -0.55 -10.01 9.98
CA THR A 428 -0.56 -9.46 8.62
C THR A 428 0.39 -8.28 8.57
N LEU A 429 1.28 -8.27 7.58
CA LEU A 429 2.17 -7.15 7.33
C LEU A 429 1.48 -6.12 6.42
N THR A 430 1.45 -4.87 6.86
CA THR A 430 0.92 -3.74 6.08
C THR A 430 2.11 -2.93 5.57
N GLY A 431 2.46 -3.10 4.29
CA GLY A 431 3.64 -2.47 3.71
C GLY A 431 3.63 -2.51 2.19
N ASP A 432 2.91 -1.57 1.58
CA ASP A 432 2.88 -1.44 0.12
C ASP A 432 4.06 -0.59 -0.35
N SER A 433 5.20 -1.23 -0.62
CA SER A 433 6.30 -0.58 -1.35
C SER A 433 6.26 -1.02 -2.81
N ILE A 434 5.95 -0.08 -3.70
CA ILE A 434 6.00 -0.30 -5.16
C ILE A 434 7.40 -0.77 -5.58
N LEU A 435 8.45 -0.26 -4.92
CA LEU A 435 9.83 -0.68 -5.19
C LEU A 435 10.08 -2.13 -4.78
N LEU A 436 9.54 -2.56 -3.63
CA LEU A 436 9.62 -3.95 -3.23
C LEU A 436 8.87 -4.85 -4.20
N ALA A 437 7.66 -4.48 -4.63
CA ALA A 437 6.90 -5.23 -5.63
C ALA A 437 7.68 -5.37 -6.94
N ASP A 438 8.21 -4.26 -7.48
CA ASP A 438 9.08 -4.26 -8.66
C ASP A 438 10.29 -5.20 -8.49
N LEU A 439 10.91 -5.22 -7.32
CA LEU A 439 12.08 -6.03 -7.01
C LEU A 439 11.75 -7.52 -6.83
N LEU A 440 10.65 -7.83 -6.16
CA LEU A 440 10.15 -9.20 -5.95
C LEU A 440 9.71 -9.82 -7.28
N ASN A 441 9.08 -9.02 -8.13
CA ASN A 441 8.77 -9.41 -9.49
C ASN A 441 10.04 -9.75 -10.26
N ASN A 442 11.20 -9.14 -9.99
CA ASN A 442 12.44 -9.36 -10.76
C ASN A 442 13.49 -10.14 -9.94
N PRO A 443 13.37 -11.48 -9.81
CA PRO A 443 14.17 -12.29 -8.88
C PRO A 443 15.65 -12.44 -9.29
N GLY A 444 16.02 -12.11 -10.53
CA GLY A 444 17.40 -12.22 -11.01
C GLY A 444 18.38 -11.32 -10.24
N PRO A 445 19.69 -11.62 -10.28
CA PRO A 445 20.74 -10.77 -9.68
C PRO A 445 20.94 -9.45 -10.43
N ARG A 446 20.24 -9.27 -11.54
CA ARG A 446 20.22 -8.07 -12.37
C ARG A 446 18.80 -7.87 -12.86
N VAL A 447 18.31 -6.64 -12.74
CA VAL A 447 17.05 -6.21 -13.32
C VAL A 447 17.37 -5.52 -14.64
N GLU A 448 17.07 -6.20 -15.74
CA GLU A 448 17.31 -5.69 -17.09
C GLU A 448 16.11 -4.86 -17.55
N LEU A 449 16.34 -3.73 -18.22
CA LEU A 449 15.24 -2.85 -18.68
C LEU A 449 14.22 -3.62 -19.54
N ARG A 450 14.70 -4.52 -20.40
CA ARG A 450 13.84 -5.34 -21.26
C ARG A 450 12.87 -6.23 -20.48
N GLU A 451 13.32 -6.85 -19.39
CA GLU A 451 12.47 -7.72 -18.56
C GLU A 451 11.57 -6.87 -17.65
N PHE A 452 12.12 -5.77 -17.11
CA PHE A 452 11.38 -4.82 -16.29
C PHE A 452 10.24 -4.12 -17.04
N ALA A 453 10.44 -3.86 -18.34
CA ALA A 453 9.44 -3.24 -19.20
C ALA A 453 8.36 -4.21 -19.70
N LEU A 454 8.50 -5.51 -19.42
CA LEU A 454 7.42 -6.48 -19.61
C LEU A 454 6.51 -6.57 -18.38
N ASP A 455 6.86 -5.93 -17.26
CA ASP A 455 6.06 -5.99 -16.01
C ASP A 455 4.76 -5.16 -16.06
N THR A 456 4.61 -4.27 -17.04
CA THR A 456 3.40 -3.43 -17.21
C THR A 456 2.19 -4.19 -17.75
N THR A 457 2.39 -5.37 -18.33
CA THR A 457 1.32 -6.22 -18.86
C THR A 457 0.74 -7.15 -17.80
N GLY A 458 1.21 -7.03 -16.54
CA GLY A 458 0.81 -7.86 -15.42
C GLY A 458 1.73 -9.07 -15.23
N VAL A 459 1.77 -9.57 -13.99
CA VAL A 459 2.58 -10.74 -13.60
C VAL A 459 2.27 -11.96 -14.48
N GLU A 460 1.00 -12.13 -14.87
CA GLU A 460 0.52 -13.24 -15.70
C GLU A 460 1.12 -13.21 -17.11
N GLN A 461 1.08 -12.08 -17.81
CA GLN A 461 1.62 -11.97 -19.18
C GLN A 461 3.13 -12.17 -19.19
N ARG A 462 3.84 -11.65 -18.20
CA ARG A 462 5.28 -11.85 -18.08
C ARG A 462 5.64 -13.30 -17.81
N GLU A 463 4.93 -13.95 -16.89
CA GLU A 463 5.14 -15.36 -16.61
C GLU A 463 4.84 -16.21 -17.85
N PHE A 464 3.77 -15.88 -18.59
CA PHE A 464 3.49 -16.48 -19.88
C PHE A 464 4.63 -16.26 -20.89
N ASP A 465 5.15 -15.03 -21.05
CA ASP A 465 6.25 -14.74 -21.98
C ASP A 465 7.54 -15.48 -21.63
N ARG A 466 7.80 -15.67 -20.33
CA ARG A 466 8.93 -16.47 -19.82
C ARG A 466 8.72 -17.94 -20.18
N GLN A 467 7.56 -18.49 -19.84
CA GLN A 467 7.19 -19.88 -20.13
C GLN A 467 7.20 -20.16 -21.63
N ALA A 468 6.64 -19.26 -22.46
CA ALA A 468 6.64 -19.37 -23.91
C ALA A 468 8.08 -19.39 -24.47
N SER A 469 8.97 -18.56 -23.94
CA SER A 469 10.39 -18.56 -24.36
C SER A 469 11.13 -19.83 -23.96
N GLU A 470 10.95 -20.28 -22.73
CA GLU A 470 11.54 -21.53 -22.25
C GLU A 470 11.02 -22.73 -23.05
N TYR A 471 9.70 -22.81 -23.24
CA TYR A 471 9.05 -23.81 -24.07
C TYR A 471 9.61 -23.79 -25.50
N ASN A 472 9.56 -22.66 -26.21
CA ASN A 472 10.03 -22.58 -27.60
C ASN A 472 11.53 -22.89 -27.76
N ARG A 473 12.36 -22.58 -26.75
CA ARG A 473 13.79 -22.93 -26.74
C ARG A 473 14.03 -24.42 -26.52
N ALA A 474 13.28 -25.02 -25.60
CA ALA A 474 13.38 -26.45 -25.28
C ALA A 474 12.61 -27.36 -26.24
N PHE A 475 11.67 -26.80 -27.02
CA PHE A 475 10.75 -27.55 -27.87
C PHE A 475 11.49 -28.41 -28.90
N ARG A 476 11.22 -29.71 -28.92
CA ARG A 476 11.75 -30.68 -29.90
C ARG A 476 10.61 -31.60 -30.33
N HIS A 477 10.42 -31.74 -31.64
CA HIS A 477 9.43 -32.64 -32.22
C HIS A 477 9.85 -33.03 -33.64
N ASP A 478 9.63 -34.29 -34.04
CA ASP A 478 10.09 -34.80 -35.34
C ASP A 478 9.45 -34.04 -36.53
N ASP A 479 8.19 -33.62 -36.38
CA ASP A 479 7.47 -32.84 -37.39
C ASP A 479 7.85 -31.34 -37.42
N VAL A 480 8.65 -30.86 -36.46
CA VAL A 480 9.01 -29.43 -36.34
C VAL A 480 10.52 -29.28 -36.40
N PRO A 481 11.09 -29.06 -37.60
CA PRO A 481 12.52 -28.84 -37.74
C PRO A 481 12.99 -27.58 -37.00
N GLU A 482 14.29 -27.55 -36.76
CA GLU A 482 14.96 -26.43 -36.09
C GLU A 482 14.68 -25.08 -36.75
N GLN A 483 14.55 -25.03 -38.08
CA GLN A 483 14.26 -23.78 -38.80
C GLN A 483 12.88 -23.20 -38.45
N ASP A 484 11.85 -24.05 -38.35
CA ASP A 484 10.49 -23.65 -37.97
C ASP A 484 10.48 -23.11 -36.53
N ARG A 485 11.26 -23.73 -35.63
CA ARG A 485 11.45 -23.25 -34.25
C ARG A 485 12.15 -21.88 -34.20
N LEU A 486 13.18 -21.68 -35.03
CA LEU A 486 13.91 -20.41 -35.11
C LEU A 486 13.05 -19.26 -35.64
N HIS A 487 12.09 -19.52 -36.54
CA HIS A 487 11.12 -18.51 -36.98
C HIS A 487 10.36 -17.90 -35.80
N VAL A 488 9.81 -18.74 -34.93
CA VAL A 488 9.04 -18.29 -33.77
C VAL A 488 9.93 -17.53 -32.79
N ILE A 489 11.18 -17.95 -32.59
CA ILE A 489 12.13 -17.24 -31.72
C ILE A 489 12.40 -15.82 -32.21
N PHE A 490 12.77 -15.65 -33.49
CA PHE A 490 13.07 -14.31 -34.02
C PHE A 490 11.85 -13.39 -34.04
N MET A 491 10.68 -13.93 -34.36
CA MET A 491 9.41 -13.19 -34.28
C MET A 491 9.11 -12.77 -32.83
N ASN A 492 9.25 -13.69 -31.86
CA ASN A 492 8.96 -13.40 -30.45
C ASN A 492 9.94 -12.41 -29.82
N ASP A 493 11.20 -12.38 -30.26
CA ASP A 493 12.15 -11.35 -29.82
C ASP A 493 11.65 -9.96 -30.26
N HIS A 494 11.12 -9.85 -31.48
CA HIS A 494 10.52 -8.60 -31.96
C HIS A 494 9.19 -8.28 -31.27
N ARG A 495 8.31 -9.27 -31.05
CA ARG A 495 7.05 -9.09 -30.31
C ARG A 495 7.32 -8.54 -28.90
N ALA A 496 8.25 -9.15 -28.16
CA ALA A 496 8.64 -8.69 -26.83
C ALA A 496 9.22 -7.26 -26.85
N MET A 497 10.09 -6.94 -27.82
CA MET A 497 10.61 -5.59 -28.01
C MET A 497 9.49 -4.56 -28.22
N MET A 498 8.45 -4.94 -28.97
CA MET A 498 7.26 -4.10 -29.23
C MET A 498 6.22 -4.12 -28.10
N GLY A 499 6.45 -4.85 -27.01
CA GLY A 499 5.50 -4.95 -25.89
C GLY A 499 4.30 -5.85 -26.18
N VAL A 500 4.44 -6.80 -27.11
CA VAL A 500 3.40 -7.75 -27.52
C VAL A 500 3.74 -9.14 -26.98
N ALA A 501 2.72 -9.84 -26.48
CA ALA A 501 2.79 -11.21 -25.96
C ALA A 501 3.51 -12.18 -26.91
N ARG A 502 4.34 -13.08 -26.39
CA ARG A 502 5.04 -14.08 -27.21
C ARG A 502 4.12 -15.21 -27.67
N CYS A 503 4.27 -15.70 -28.89
CA CYS A 503 3.53 -16.88 -29.36
C CYS A 503 4.21 -18.19 -28.94
N VAL A 504 3.44 -19.27 -28.83
CA VAL A 504 3.90 -20.63 -28.51
C VAL A 504 3.86 -21.51 -29.77
N ILE A 505 4.86 -22.37 -29.97
CA ILE A 505 4.88 -23.32 -31.10
C ILE A 505 3.77 -24.37 -30.94
N ASP A 506 2.93 -24.50 -31.96
CA ASP A 506 1.93 -25.56 -32.11
C ASP A 506 2.30 -26.49 -33.29
N VAL A 507 2.44 -27.78 -33.01
CA VAL A 507 2.82 -28.80 -34.01
C VAL A 507 1.81 -28.87 -35.15
N ARG A 508 0.52 -28.69 -34.88
CA ARG A 508 -0.54 -28.77 -35.90
C ARG A 508 -0.37 -27.65 -36.91
N LEU A 509 -0.11 -26.43 -36.43
CA LEU A 509 0.17 -25.29 -37.30
C LEU A 509 1.46 -25.51 -38.10
N CYS A 510 2.53 -26.04 -37.50
CA CYS A 510 3.75 -26.39 -38.24
C CYS A 510 3.47 -27.41 -39.36
N ARG A 511 2.66 -28.45 -39.11
CA ARG A 511 2.28 -29.43 -40.15
C ARG A 511 1.49 -28.78 -41.28
N ALA A 512 0.52 -27.91 -40.95
CA ALA A 512 -0.28 -27.16 -41.92
C ALA A 512 0.62 -26.30 -42.81
N THR A 513 1.49 -25.48 -42.19
CA THR A 513 2.45 -24.62 -42.90
C THR A 513 3.35 -25.43 -43.82
N ARG A 514 3.91 -26.57 -43.37
CA ARG A 514 4.78 -27.40 -44.20
C ARG A 514 4.06 -28.05 -45.38
N LYS A 515 2.80 -28.49 -45.19
CA LYS A 515 1.97 -28.99 -46.31
C LYS A 515 1.74 -27.88 -47.34
N HIS A 516 1.40 -26.68 -46.87
CA HIS A 516 1.19 -25.52 -47.73
C HIS A 516 2.48 -25.12 -48.47
N SER A 517 3.62 -25.01 -47.78
CA SER A 517 4.91 -24.70 -48.41
C SER A 517 5.29 -25.72 -49.49
N ARG A 518 5.00 -27.02 -49.29
CA ARG A 518 5.19 -28.05 -50.33
C ARG A 518 4.25 -27.88 -51.53
N ALA A 519 3.01 -27.47 -51.29
CA ALA A 519 2.07 -27.17 -52.37
C ALA A 519 2.59 -25.98 -53.20
N CYS A 520 3.02 -24.90 -52.53
CA CYS A 520 3.62 -23.72 -53.16
C CYS A 520 4.88 -24.07 -53.97
N ASP A 521 5.79 -24.85 -53.39
CA ASP A 521 7.01 -25.32 -54.07
C ASP A 521 6.69 -26.14 -55.32
N LYS A 522 5.80 -27.13 -55.20
CA LYS A 522 5.37 -27.97 -56.34
C LYS A 522 4.74 -27.15 -57.47
N ALA A 523 4.01 -26.09 -57.14
CA ALA A 523 3.35 -25.23 -58.10
C ALA A 523 4.26 -24.08 -58.61
N GLY A 524 5.45 -23.89 -58.04
CA GLY A 524 6.37 -22.82 -58.41
C GLY A 524 5.83 -21.41 -58.14
N ARG A 525 4.88 -21.26 -57.21
CA ARG A 525 4.25 -19.97 -56.85
C ARG A 525 3.73 -20.01 -55.41
N ILE A 526 3.53 -18.84 -54.81
CA ILE A 526 2.91 -18.68 -53.47
C ILE A 526 1.46 -18.21 -53.60
N TRP A 527 0.60 -18.56 -52.64
CA TRP A 527 -0.78 -18.06 -52.52
C TRP A 527 -1.27 -18.21 -51.09
N HIS A 528 -2.24 -17.40 -50.66
CA HIS A 528 -2.96 -17.64 -49.40
C HIS A 528 -4.15 -18.59 -49.61
N ALA A 529 -4.88 -18.42 -50.72
CA ALA A 529 -6.05 -19.22 -51.09
C ALA A 529 -6.08 -19.52 -52.60
N GLY A 530 -6.95 -20.45 -53.01
CA GLY A 530 -7.21 -20.73 -54.43
C GLY A 530 -6.15 -21.58 -55.15
N GLY A 531 -5.23 -22.22 -54.43
CA GLY A 531 -4.24 -23.15 -55.01
C GLY A 531 -4.57 -24.63 -54.88
N GLY A 532 -5.78 -24.99 -54.42
CA GLY A 532 -6.26 -26.38 -54.35
C GLY A 532 -5.97 -27.09 -53.02
N ASP A 533 -5.32 -26.43 -52.07
CA ASP A 533 -5.06 -26.90 -50.70
C ASP A 533 -5.85 -26.12 -49.64
N GLY A 534 -6.87 -25.35 -50.05
CA GLY A 534 -7.72 -24.56 -49.16
C GLY A 534 -7.21 -23.14 -48.86
N ASP A 535 -7.86 -22.47 -47.90
CA ASP A 535 -7.42 -21.23 -47.25
C ASP A 535 -6.66 -21.53 -45.93
N PRO A 536 -6.00 -20.55 -45.29
CA PRO A 536 -5.21 -20.81 -44.07
C PRO A 536 -6.00 -21.47 -42.93
N ASN A 537 -7.26 -21.08 -42.72
CA ASN A 537 -8.10 -21.62 -41.65
C ASN A 537 -8.53 -23.06 -41.97
N SER A 538 -8.83 -23.39 -43.22
CA SER A 538 -9.10 -24.77 -43.63
C SER A 538 -7.86 -25.66 -43.46
N ARG A 539 -6.67 -25.18 -43.83
CA ARG A 539 -5.42 -25.92 -43.65
C ARG A 539 -5.10 -26.19 -42.18
N ALA A 540 -5.33 -25.21 -41.31
CA ALA A 540 -5.17 -25.37 -39.87
C ALA A 540 -6.16 -26.39 -39.29
N ARG A 541 -7.45 -26.32 -39.69
CA ARG A 541 -8.49 -27.26 -39.26
C ARG A 541 -8.24 -28.69 -39.73
N ASP A 542 -7.70 -28.87 -40.94
CA ASP A 542 -7.30 -30.19 -41.45
C ASP A 542 -6.20 -30.85 -40.59
N GLU A 543 -5.45 -30.06 -39.81
CA GLU A 543 -4.47 -30.53 -38.82
C GLU A 543 -5.02 -30.62 -37.39
N GLY A 544 -6.30 -30.28 -37.19
CA GLY A 544 -7.00 -30.28 -35.91
C GLY A 544 -6.79 -29.01 -35.07
N PHE A 545 -6.49 -27.86 -35.71
CA PHE A 545 -6.44 -26.56 -35.06
C PHE A 545 -7.69 -25.73 -35.41
N GLU A 546 -8.56 -25.50 -34.42
CA GLU A 546 -9.91 -24.94 -34.64
C GLU A 546 -10.02 -23.42 -34.46
N ALA A 547 -9.00 -22.78 -33.88
CA ALA A 547 -9.00 -21.33 -33.69
C ALA A 547 -8.63 -20.59 -34.99
N GLY A 548 -8.94 -19.29 -35.05
CA GLY A 548 -8.58 -18.45 -36.18
C GLY A 548 -7.07 -18.33 -36.36
N VAL A 549 -6.61 -18.24 -37.61
CA VAL A 549 -5.18 -18.11 -37.94
C VAL A 549 -4.91 -16.94 -38.88
N GLY A 550 -3.74 -16.32 -38.71
CA GLY A 550 -3.09 -15.43 -39.66
C GLY A 550 -1.98 -16.16 -40.40
N GLU A 551 -1.64 -15.73 -41.62
CA GLU A 551 -0.60 -16.38 -42.41
C GLU A 551 0.33 -15.36 -43.05
N ASN A 552 1.63 -15.55 -42.84
CA ASN A 552 2.67 -14.91 -43.62
C ASN A 552 3.36 -15.96 -44.50
N VAL A 553 3.56 -15.66 -45.79
CA VAL A 553 4.27 -16.54 -46.72
C VAL A 553 5.52 -15.84 -47.26
N ALA A 554 6.55 -16.61 -47.60
CA ALA A 554 7.78 -16.08 -48.19
C ALA A 554 8.46 -17.12 -49.08
N ILE A 555 9.20 -16.66 -50.09
CA ILE A 555 10.01 -17.49 -50.97
C ILE A 555 11.35 -16.79 -51.26
N GLY A 556 12.42 -17.57 -51.47
CA GLY A 556 13.72 -17.05 -51.92
C GLY A 556 14.70 -16.63 -50.82
N TYR A 557 14.43 -16.95 -49.56
CA TYR A 557 15.31 -16.64 -48.42
C TYR A 557 16.10 -17.86 -47.95
N GLY A 558 17.32 -17.63 -47.46
CA GLY A 558 18.24 -18.71 -47.04
C GLY A 558 18.10 -19.16 -45.60
N ASN A 559 17.45 -18.37 -44.73
CA ASN A 559 17.28 -18.71 -43.31
C ASN A 559 16.11 -17.92 -42.67
N PRO A 560 15.59 -18.38 -41.51
CA PRO A 560 14.48 -17.73 -40.80
C PRO A 560 14.71 -16.27 -40.43
N LYS A 561 15.96 -15.89 -40.08
CA LYS A 561 16.30 -14.51 -39.70
C LYS A 561 16.18 -13.56 -40.90
N ASP A 562 16.61 -13.99 -42.09
CA ASP A 562 16.48 -13.21 -43.31
C ASP A 562 15.01 -13.07 -43.71
N ILE A 563 14.19 -14.12 -43.57
CA ILE A 563 12.74 -14.03 -43.81
C ILE A 563 12.11 -12.95 -42.92
N TRP A 564 12.47 -12.93 -41.64
CA TRP A 564 12.01 -11.90 -40.72
C TRP A 564 12.50 -10.50 -41.14
N THR A 565 13.81 -10.28 -41.13
CA THR A 565 14.42 -8.94 -41.24
C THR A 565 14.34 -8.30 -42.63
N ARG A 566 14.38 -9.11 -43.69
CA ARG A 566 14.39 -8.62 -45.09
C ARG A 566 13.05 -8.82 -45.79
N GLY A 567 12.25 -9.79 -45.34
CA GLY A 567 10.91 -10.08 -45.85
C GLY A 567 9.84 -9.43 -45.00
N TRP A 568 9.31 -10.17 -44.03
CA TRP A 568 8.07 -9.82 -43.31
C TRP A 568 8.14 -8.49 -42.56
N TYR A 569 9.28 -8.12 -41.98
CA TYR A 569 9.45 -6.81 -41.33
C TYR A 569 9.36 -5.63 -42.32
N ARG A 570 9.65 -5.85 -43.61
CA ARG A 570 9.63 -4.81 -44.65
C ARG A 570 8.37 -4.81 -45.50
N ALA A 571 7.42 -5.66 -45.14
CA ALA A 571 6.14 -5.82 -45.81
C ALA A 571 5.03 -5.54 -44.80
N SER A 572 4.27 -4.47 -45.03
CA SER A 572 3.37 -3.90 -44.03
C SER A 572 2.32 -4.87 -43.50
N ASP A 573 1.66 -5.61 -44.37
CA ASP A 573 0.65 -6.60 -43.96
C ASP A 573 1.28 -7.76 -43.18
N HIS A 574 2.47 -8.21 -43.59
CA HIS A 574 3.22 -9.25 -42.88
C HIS A 574 3.73 -8.78 -41.52
N HIS A 575 4.18 -7.52 -41.43
CA HIS A 575 4.67 -6.92 -40.19
C HIS A 575 3.54 -6.74 -39.19
N ARG A 576 2.39 -6.19 -39.63
CA ARG A 576 1.17 -6.06 -38.82
C ARG A 576 0.70 -7.41 -38.31
N ASN A 577 0.64 -8.42 -39.19
CA ASN A 577 0.26 -9.77 -38.80
C ASN A 577 1.18 -10.31 -37.69
N ALA A 578 2.50 -10.12 -37.81
CA ALA A 578 3.45 -10.63 -36.83
C ALA A 578 3.38 -9.98 -35.44
N ILE A 579 2.93 -8.72 -35.34
CA ILE A 579 2.79 -8.01 -34.06
C ILE A 579 1.32 -7.77 -33.66
N GLY A 580 0.37 -8.44 -34.33
CA GLY A 580 -1.04 -8.40 -33.96
C GLY A 580 -1.28 -8.92 -32.54
N ALA A 581 -2.18 -8.25 -31.82
CA ALA A 581 -2.52 -8.57 -30.43
C ALA A 581 -3.44 -9.79 -30.29
N ASP A 582 -4.07 -10.23 -31.38
CA ASP A 582 -5.06 -11.32 -31.40
C ASP A 582 -4.43 -12.74 -31.38
N TRP A 583 -3.09 -12.84 -31.32
CA TRP A 583 -2.32 -14.10 -31.43
C TRP A 583 -1.74 -14.63 -30.13
#